data_AF-A0A534R1N0-F1
#
_entry.id   AF-A0A534R1N0-F1
#
_cell.length_a   1.000
_cell.length_b   1.000
_cell.length_c   1.000
_cell.angle_alpha   90.00
_cell.angle_beta   90.00
_cell.angle_gamma   90.00
#
_symmetry.space_group_name_H-M   'P 1'
#
loop_
_entity.id
_entity.type
_entity.pdbx_description
1 polymer ?
#
loop_
_entity_poly.entity_id
_entity_poly.type
_entity_poly.pdbx_seq_one_letter_code
_entity_poly.pdbx_strand_id
1 'polypeptide(L)'
;MRLVVCVKYVPTLSALRFDPDTRRLVREGVPGEVSSFDLRALGAATALAKAHGGEVVALTMGPPAAREGLVECLALGADRAVHLLDPLLAGSDTLATSHALAGALRRQAPDVILFGRASTDAETGQVGPEVAELLDLPQVTCARRLEIDPAGTFTAERETDEGFETVTGALPAVVTAAEDLAEERFPSKVERQAAATKSIATLTVADLGIAAEEVGAAGSPTWVAGVEPVEITRRGELVPGDSPEAQARALAARLRDLGALERGDERRPLPGRAPGAGPSIWVVVESGREGIRSVTAELLTKAADLAAGLGGRVEAVVIGPGAVHAAALAAAGADRVLVADDPTLEPYTTDAHAAVLAQAIRVRAPRLVLLGSTVRGRDLAPRVAARLGLGLTGDAIDLDIDAQDRIRQHKPAFGGIIVAPILSRTRPEMATVRPGILPAARPAAGRQAAVDTLPVPRVPSRVRVTGMRPLGETAAASLVAAKIVIGVGRGIGGPAALPAIVELARRLGAGIAATREVTDAGWLPKQHQVGLTGQAIAPRLYVALAISGAMEHVVGLRRAGTIVAVNKNPKAPIFRMADLGIVADYAALLPHLEAALRG
;
A
#
# COMPACT_ATOMS: atom_id res chain seq x y z
N MET A 1 -30.82 6.34 -6.95
CA MET A 1 -29.37 6.08 -7.06
C MET A 1 -29.11 4.60 -6.85
N ARG A 2 -28.20 3.98 -7.60
CA ARG A 2 -27.74 2.60 -7.39
C ARG A 2 -26.27 2.60 -7.01
N LEU A 3 -25.97 2.09 -5.82
CA LEU A 3 -24.60 1.95 -5.31
C LEU A 3 -24.24 0.47 -5.32
N VAL A 4 -23.14 0.12 -5.99
CA VAL A 4 -22.63 -1.25 -5.97
C VAL A 4 -21.33 -1.28 -5.16
N VAL A 5 -21.29 -2.13 -4.14
CA VAL A 5 -20.11 -2.32 -3.29
C VAL A 5 -19.49 -3.65 -3.64
N CYS A 6 -18.30 -3.61 -4.22
CA CYS A 6 -17.51 -4.80 -4.51
C CYS A 6 -16.75 -5.20 -3.25
N VAL A 7 -17.02 -6.41 -2.75
CA VAL A 7 -16.45 -6.92 -1.51
C VAL A 7 -15.62 -8.18 -1.77
N LYS A 8 -14.49 -8.31 -1.09
CA LYS A 8 -13.65 -9.50 -1.12
C LYS A 8 -13.79 -10.28 0.18
N TYR A 9 -14.12 -11.57 0.05
CA TYR A 9 -14.06 -12.52 1.15
C TYR A 9 -12.63 -13.06 1.28
N VAL A 10 -12.00 -12.82 2.43
CA VAL A 10 -10.59 -13.11 2.70
C VAL A 10 -10.47 -14.08 3.87
N PRO A 11 -9.41 -14.90 3.96
CA PRO A 11 -9.21 -15.74 5.13
C PRO A 11 -8.86 -14.89 6.36
N THR A 12 -9.37 -15.28 7.52
CA THR A 12 -9.03 -14.65 8.79
C THR A 12 -7.55 -14.92 9.10
N LEU A 13 -6.73 -13.86 9.08
CA LEU A 13 -5.27 -13.98 9.14
C LEU A 13 -4.78 -14.63 10.45
N SER A 14 -5.45 -14.36 11.56
CA SER A 14 -5.12 -14.94 12.87
C SER A 14 -5.39 -16.45 12.97
N ALA A 15 -6.17 -17.01 12.04
CA ALA A 15 -6.50 -18.43 11.98
C ALA A 15 -5.62 -19.21 10.99
N LEU A 16 -4.70 -18.54 10.28
CA LEU A 16 -3.82 -19.18 9.30
C LEU A 16 -2.85 -20.16 9.98
N ARG A 17 -2.70 -21.33 9.36
CA ARG A 17 -1.78 -22.38 9.82
C ARG A 17 -0.82 -22.78 8.70
N PHE A 18 0.37 -23.17 9.10
CA PHE A 18 1.36 -23.75 8.20
C PHE A 18 1.53 -25.22 8.52
N ASP A 19 1.58 -26.03 7.48
CA ASP A 19 1.98 -27.41 7.58
C ASP A 19 3.49 -27.43 7.94
N PRO A 20 3.88 -28.04 9.07
CA PRO A 20 5.26 -27.96 9.57
C PRO A 20 6.26 -28.71 8.68
N ASP A 21 5.81 -29.71 7.92
CA ASP A 21 6.67 -30.56 7.09
C ASP A 21 6.86 -29.94 5.70
N THR A 22 5.77 -29.51 5.07
CA THR A 22 5.78 -28.94 3.72
C THR A 22 6.02 -27.43 3.72
N ARG A 23 5.91 -26.78 4.90
CA ARG A 23 5.96 -25.32 5.08
C ARG A 23 4.95 -24.56 4.21
N ARG A 24 3.87 -25.22 3.80
CA ARG A 24 2.80 -24.65 2.98
C ARG A 24 1.65 -24.17 3.85
N LEU A 25 0.92 -23.18 3.36
CA LEU A 25 -0.29 -22.69 4.01
C LEU A 25 -1.40 -23.75 3.96
N VAL A 26 -1.93 -24.11 5.12
CA VAL A 26 -3.14 -24.92 5.22
C VAL A 26 -4.35 -24.00 4.99
N ARG A 27 -5.04 -24.21 3.87
CA ARG A 27 -6.20 -23.39 3.48
C ARG A 27 -7.54 -24.01 3.89
N GLU A 28 -7.55 -25.32 4.11
CA GLU A 28 -8.76 -26.05 4.50
C GLU A 28 -9.13 -25.74 5.95
N GLY A 29 -10.42 -25.48 6.21
CA GLY A 29 -10.94 -25.17 7.55
C GLY A 29 -10.55 -23.79 8.10
N VAL A 30 -9.87 -22.93 7.32
CA VAL A 30 -9.61 -21.54 7.71
C VAL A 30 -10.90 -20.73 7.50
N PRO A 31 -11.48 -20.12 8.56
CA PRO A 31 -12.64 -19.25 8.41
C PRO A 31 -12.29 -18.02 7.56
N GLY A 32 -13.29 -17.48 6.88
CA GLY A 32 -13.15 -16.22 6.14
C GLY A 32 -14.06 -15.13 6.67
N GLU A 33 -13.78 -13.92 6.22
CA GLU A 33 -14.45 -12.68 6.60
C GLU A 33 -14.47 -11.71 5.42
N VAL A 34 -15.37 -10.73 5.44
CA VAL A 34 -15.29 -9.62 4.49
C VAL A 34 -14.12 -8.72 4.87
N SER A 35 -13.30 -8.35 3.89
CA SER A 35 -12.16 -7.46 4.13
C SER A 35 -12.59 -6.14 4.76
N SER A 36 -11.85 -5.69 5.78
CA SER A 36 -12.16 -4.51 6.61
C SER A 36 -12.48 -3.23 5.81
N PHE A 37 -11.68 -2.91 4.78
CA PHE A 37 -11.93 -1.73 3.95
C PHE A 37 -13.20 -1.84 3.10
N ASP A 38 -13.61 -3.06 2.74
CA ASP A 38 -14.83 -3.29 1.98
C ASP A 38 -16.08 -3.11 2.86
N LEU A 39 -15.99 -3.45 4.17
CA LEU A 39 -17.06 -3.14 5.13
C LEU A 39 -17.24 -1.63 5.32
N ARG A 40 -16.15 -0.85 5.26
CA ARG A 40 -16.21 0.62 5.31
C ARG A 40 -16.82 1.19 4.02
N ALA A 41 -16.46 0.64 2.86
CA ALA A 41 -17.13 0.95 1.59
C ALA A 41 -18.64 0.66 1.66
N LEU A 42 -19.04 -0.46 2.27
CA LEU A 42 -20.44 -0.81 2.47
C LEU A 42 -21.15 0.18 3.41
N GLY A 43 -20.54 0.52 4.54
CA GLY A 43 -21.10 1.50 5.48
C GLY A 43 -21.35 2.86 4.82
N ALA A 44 -20.39 3.33 4.01
CA ALA A 44 -20.52 4.56 3.24
C ALA A 44 -21.66 4.49 2.21
N ALA A 45 -21.78 3.37 1.48
CA ALA A 45 -22.85 3.17 0.52
C ALA A 45 -24.24 3.19 1.19
N THR A 46 -24.39 2.52 2.33
CA THR A 46 -25.63 2.52 3.12
C THR A 46 -25.97 3.92 3.62
N ALA A 47 -24.98 4.69 4.09
CA ALA A 47 -25.19 6.07 4.53
C ALA A 47 -25.66 6.98 3.37
N LEU A 48 -25.04 6.86 2.20
CA LEU A 48 -25.42 7.60 0.99
C LEU A 48 -26.81 7.22 0.49
N ALA A 49 -27.14 5.93 0.46
CA ALA A 49 -28.47 5.46 0.09
C ALA A 49 -29.55 5.98 1.05
N LYS A 50 -29.27 6.03 2.34
CA LYS A 50 -30.17 6.62 3.34
C LYS A 50 -30.35 8.13 3.16
N ALA A 51 -29.29 8.85 2.81
CA ALA A 51 -29.31 10.31 2.65
C ALA A 51 -30.01 10.76 1.37
N HIS A 52 -29.83 10.04 0.27
CA HIS A 52 -30.29 10.48 -1.07
C HIS A 52 -31.36 9.58 -1.69
N GLY A 53 -31.72 8.48 -1.02
CA GLY A 53 -32.54 7.43 -1.60
C GLY A 53 -31.76 6.59 -2.62
N GLY A 54 -31.91 5.27 -2.55
CA GLY A 54 -31.22 4.39 -3.49
C GLY A 54 -31.23 2.94 -3.06
N GLU A 55 -30.61 2.13 -3.89
CA GLU A 55 -30.40 0.70 -3.68
C GLU A 55 -28.90 0.45 -3.48
N VAL A 56 -28.55 -0.29 -2.42
CA VAL A 56 -27.21 -0.80 -2.17
C VAL A 56 -27.14 -2.27 -2.59
N VAL A 57 -26.22 -2.57 -3.51
CA VAL A 57 -25.98 -3.92 -4.02
C VAL A 57 -24.59 -4.37 -3.60
N ALA A 58 -24.49 -5.44 -2.80
CA ALA A 58 -23.20 -6.06 -2.52
C ALA A 58 -22.83 -7.03 -3.65
N LEU A 59 -21.64 -6.89 -4.23
CA LEU A 59 -21.13 -7.73 -5.31
C LEU A 59 -19.85 -8.41 -4.83
N THR A 60 -19.75 -9.74 -4.96
CA THR A 60 -18.50 -10.45 -4.71
C THR A 60 -18.17 -11.40 -5.85
N MET A 61 -16.87 -11.52 -6.15
CA MET A 61 -16.31 -12.63 -6.91
C MET A 61 -15.52 -13.49 -5.94
N GLY A 62 -15.86 -14.77 -5.82
CA GLY A 62 -15.18 -15.63 -4.86
C GLY A 62 -15.74 -17.05 -4.81
N PRO A 63 -15.09 -17.93 -4.03
CA PRO A 63 -15.52 -19.32 -3.87
C PRO A 63 -16.93 -19.40 -3.25
N PRO A 64 -17.57 -20.59 -3.22
CA PRO A 64 -18.90 -20.76 -2.62
C PRO A 64 -19.02 -20.19 -1.19
N ALA A 65 -17.97 -20.31 -0.36
CA ALA A 65 -17.92 -19.76 1.00
C ALA A 65 -18.06 -18.22 1.06
N ALA A 66 -17.71 -17.49 -0.02
CA ALA A 66 -17.89 -16.03 -0.08
C ALA A 66 -19.36 -15.60 0.04
N ARG A 67 -20.31 -16.53 -0.15
CA ARG A 67 -21.73 -16.30 0.15
C ARG A 67 -21.96 -15.87 1.60
N GLU A 68 -21.17 -16.36 2.55
CA GLU A 68 -21.25 -15.95 3.96
C GLU A 68 -20.97 -14.45 4.11
N GLY A 69 -19.96 -13.95 3.41
CA GLY A 69 -19.64 -12.52 3.36
C GLY A 69 -20.78 -11.68 2.76
N LEU A 70 -21.45 -12.18 1.72
CA LEU A 70 -22.63 -11.50 1.16
C LEU A 70 -23.80 -11.44 2.17
N VAL A 71 -24.04 -12.51 2.93
CA VAL A 71 -25.04 -12.51 4.00
C VAL A 71 -24.70 -11.47 5.08
N GLU A 72 -23.42 -11.34 5.43
CA GLU A 72 -22.95 -10.27 6.30
C GLU A 72 -23.21 -8.88 5.70
N CYS A 73 -22.92 -8.66 4.42
CA CYS A 73 -23.23 -7.37 3.78
C CYS A 73 -24.72 -7.05 3.78
N LEU A 74 -25.57 -8.05 3.53
CA LEU A 74 -27.04 -7.93 3.59
C LEU A 74 -27.54 -7.58 5.01
N ALA A 75 -26.90 -8.14 6.03
CA ALA A 75 -27.17 -7.83 7.44
C ALA A 75 -26.72 -6.40 7.81
N LEU A 76 -25.66 -5.91 7.17
CA LEU A 76 -25.11 -4.57 7.39
C LEU A 76 -25.76 -3.46 6.54
N GLY A 77 -26.80 -3.78 5.77
CA GLY A 77 -27.63 -2.78 5.11
C GLY A 77 -27.69 -2.87 3.59
N ALA A 78 -26.99 -3.82 2.94
CA ALA A 78 -27.22 -4.06 1.51
C ALA A 78 -28.66 -4.55 1.27
N ASP A 79 -29.30 -4.08 0.21
CA ASP A 79 -30.67 -4.43 -0.16
C ASP A 79 -30.73 -5.80 -0.84
N ARG A 80 -29.76 -6.06 -1.72
CA ARG A 80 -29.54 -7.36 -2.35
C ARG A 80 -28.06 -7.60 -2.61
N ALA A 81 -27.74 -8.84 -3.00
CA ALA A 81 -26.39 -9.25 -3.29
C ALA A 81 -26.27 -10.01 -4.62
N VAL A 82 -25.07 -9.96 -5.19
CA VAL A 82 -24.68 -10.66 -6.42
C VAL A 82 -23.39 -11.45 -6.15
N HIS A 83 -23.42 -12.75 -6.43
CA HIS A 83 -22.29 -13.65 -6.32
C HIS A 83 -21.83 -14.04 -7.73
N LEU A 84 -20.69 -13.51 -8.15
CA LEU A 84 -20.00 -13.98 -9.34
C LEU A 84 -19.26 -15.27 -9.00
N LEU A 85 -19.82 -16.41 -9.42
CA LEU A 85 -19.38 -17.75 -9.03
C LEU A 85 -19.32 -18.66 -10.26
N ASP A 86 -18.11 -19.00 -10.66
CA ASP A 86 -17.84 -19.88 -11.80
C ASP A 86 -16.45 -20.49 -11.62
N PRO A 87 -16.26 -21.81 -11.84
CA PRO A 87 -14.93 -22.43 -11.82
C PRO A 87 -13.89 -21.76 -12.73
N LEU A 88 -14.33 -21.16 -13.84
CA LEU A 88 -13.45 -20.43 -14.77
C LEU A 88 -12.76 -19.22 -14.13
N LEU A 89 -13.27 -18.70 -13.02
CA LEU A 89 -12.70 -17.54 -12.32
C LEU A 89 -11.54 -17.94 -11.39
N ALA A 90 -11.32 -19.23 -11.17
CA ALA A 90 -10.29 -19.70 -10.26
C ALA A 90 -8.88 -19.31 -10.73
N GLY A 91 -8.03 -18.92 -9.77
CA GLY A 91 -6.64 -18.53 -10.06
C GLY A 91 -6.47 -17.17 -10.73
N SER A 92 -7.53 -16.35 -10.78
CA SER A 92 -7.46 -14.97 -11.30
C SER A 92 -6.45 -14.12 -10.52
N ASP A 93 -5.64 -13.35 -11.25
CA ASP A 93 -4.96 -12.18 -10.71
C ASP A 93 -5.90 -10.96 -10.68
N THR A 94 -5.36 -9.77 -10.40
CA THR A 94 -6.17 -8.55 -10.27
C THR A 94 -6.82 -8.15 -11.58
N LEU A 95 -6.11 -8.18 -12.70
CA LEU A 95 -6.67 -7.76 -13.99
C LEU A 95 -7.80 -8.71 -14.44
N ALA A 96 -7.59 -10.03 -14.36
CA ALA A 96 -8.63 -11.01 -14.67
C ALA A 96 -9.85 -10.87 -13.74
N THR A 97 -9.63 -10.59 -12.46
CA THR A 97 -10.70 -10.27 -11.50
C THR A 97 -11.46 -9.00 -11.91
N SER A 98 -10.73 -7.96 -12.34
CA SER A 98 -11.29 -6.69 -12.78
C SER A 98 -12.13 -6.82 -14.04
N HIS A 99 -11.73 -7.65 -15.02
CA HIS A 99 -12.56 -7.98 -16.19
C HIS A 99 -13.91 -8.60 -15.80
N ALA A 100 -13.86 -9.61 -14.92
CA ALA A 100 -15.05 -10.29 -14.42
C ALA A 100 -16.00 -9.34 -13.67
N LEU A 101 -15.47 -8.54 -12.75
CA LEU A 101 -16.24 -7.54 -12.00
C LEU A 101 -16.79 -6.44 -12.91
N ALA A 102 -16.01 -5.94 -13.86
CA ALA A 102 -16.47 -4.93 -14.83
C ALA A 102 -17.67 -5.45 -15.64
N GLY A 103 -17.65 -6.71 -16.09
CA GLY A 103 -18.81 -7.33 -16.76
C GLY A 103 -20.06 -7.36 -15.88
N ALA A 104 -19.92 -7.77 -14.62
CA ALA A 104 -21.03 -7.76 -13.67
C ALA A 104 -21.56 -6.33 -13.40
N LEU A 105 -20.65 -5.36 -13.26
CA LEU A 105 -20.98 -3.95 -13.02
C LEU A 105 -21.71 -3.30 -14.20
N ARG A 106 -21.35 -3.62 -15.45
CA ARG A 106 -22.11 -3.16 -16.63
C ARG A 106 -23.57 -3.61 -16.59
N ARG A 107 -23.84 -4.85 -16.15
CA ARG A 107 -25.21 -5.34 -15.96
C ARG A 107 -25.93 -4.67 -14.79
N GLN A 108 -25.19 -4.25 -13.76
CA GLN A 108 -25.78 -3.53 -12.63
C GLN A 108 -26.05 -2.05 -12.96
N ALA A 109 -25.39 -1.44 -13.94
CA ALA A 109 -25.52 0.00 -14.27
C ALA A 109 -25.52 0.91 -13.02
N PRO A 110 -24.46 0.90 -12.20
CA PRO A 110 -24.36 1.69 -10.97
C PRO A 110 -24.09 3.17 -11.23
N ASP A 111 -24.58 4.02 -10.33
CA ASP A 111 -24.19 5.43 -10.24
C ASP A 111 -22.87 5.59 -9.45
N VAL A 112 -22.66 4.76 -8.43
CA VAL A 112 -21.41 4.74 -7.65
C VAL A 112 -20.96 3.31 -7.44
N ILE A 113 -19.68 3.06 -7.70
CA ILE A 113 -19.04 1.77 -7.47
C ILE A 113 -18.04 1.96 -6.35
N LEU A 114 -18.20 1.22 -5.26
CA LEU A 114 -17.31 1.29 -4.11
C LEU A 114 -16.50 0.00 -3.96
N PHE A 115 -15.22 0.18 -3.63
CA PHE A 115 -14.29 -0.87 -3.23
C PHE A 115 -13.65 -0.47 -1.90
N GLY A 116 -13.11 -1.40 -1.12
CA GLY A 116 -12.07 -1.05 -0.17
C GLY A 116 -10.79 -0.61 -0.88
N ARG A 117 -9.96 0.24 -0.26
CA ARG A 117 -8.68 0.67 -0.86
C ARG A 117 -7.73 -0.48 -1.21
N ALA A 118 -7.82 -1.59 -0.48
CA ALA A 118 -7.12 -2.84 -0.73
C ALA A 118 -7.71 -3.94 0.17
N SER A 119 -7.45 -5.21 -0.17
CA SER A 119 -7.80 -6.33 0.72
C SER A 119 -6.70 -6.60 1.75
N THR A 120 -7.08 -7.06 2.94
CA THR A 120 -6.14 -7.30 4.06
C THR A 120 -5.18 -8.48 3.83
N ASP A 121 -5.52 -9.41 2.96
CA ASP A 121 -4.71 -10.60 2.66
C ASP A 121 -3.61 -10.36 1.60
N ALA A 122 -3.80 -9.42 0.68
CA ALA A 122 -2.93 -9.24 -0.48
C ALA A 122 -2.46 -7.80 -0.72
N GLU A 123 -3.12 -6.82 -0.09
CA GLU A 123 -2.77 -5.39 -0.09
C GLU A 123 -2.47 -4.82 -1.49
N THR A 124 -3.14 -5.29 -2.55
CA THR A 124 -2.79 -4.91 -3.94
C THR A 124 -3.22 -3.48 -4.26
N GLY A 125 -4.47 -3.13 -3.89
CA GLY A 125 -5.11 -1.85 -4.24
C GLY A 125 -5.37 -1.65 -5.73
N GLN A 126 -5.39 -2.71 -6.54
CA GLN A 126 -5.42 -2.62 -8.00
C GLN A 126 -6.83 -2.70 -8.62
N VAL A 127 -7.71 -3.53 -8.05
CA VAL A 127 -8.98 -3.91 -8.69
C VAL A 127 -9.90 -2.71 -8.91
N GLY A 128 -10.02 -1.80 -7.94
CA GLY A 128 -10.84 -0.58 -8.11
C GLY A 128 -10.38 0.28 -9.29
N PRO A 129 -9.12 0.74 -9.31
CA PRO A 129 -8.58 1.49 -10.45
C PRO A 129 -8.61 0.75 -11.80
N GLU A 130 -8.34 -0.56 -11.82
CA GLU A 130 -8.45 -1.37 -13.05
C GLU A 130 -9.90 -1.41 -13.56
N VAL A 131 -10.87 -1.68 -12.69
CA VAL A 131 -12.30 -1.65 -13.03
C VAL A 131 -12.72 -0.29 -13.56
N ALA A 132 -12.24 0.80 -12.93
CA ALA A 132 -12.52 2.13 -13.44
C ALA A 132 -12.03 2.29 -14.88
N GLU A 133 -10.90 1.68 -15.28
CA GLU A 133 -10.34 1.82 -16.64
C GLU A 133 -11.16 1.02 -17.63
N LEU A 134 -11.50 -0.21 -17.26
CA LEU A 134 -12.32 -1.11 -18.08
C LEU A 134 -13.75 -0.60 -18.29
N LEU A 135 -14.26 0.22 -17.38
CA LEU A 135 -15.57 0.88 -17.47
C LEU A 135 -15.50 2.31 -18.02
N ASP A 136 -14.29 2.83 -18.29
CA ASP A 136 -14.03 4.22 -18.70
C ASP A 136 -14.65 5.28 -17.75
N LEU A 137 -14.55 5.03 -16.44
CA LEU A 137 -15.11 5.90 -15.39
C LEU A 137 -14.04 6.75 -14.70
N PRO A 138 -14.40 7.93 -14.15
CA PRO A 138 -13.58 8.62 -13.16
C PRO A 138 -13.35 7.75 -11.92
N GLN A 139 -12.21 7.94 -11.27
CA GLN A 139 -11.88 7.27 -10.01
C GLN A 139 -11.48 8.25 -8.90
N VAL A 140 -11.81 7.89 -7.66
CA VAL A 140 -11.26 8.48 -6.45
C VAL A 140 -10.69 7.37 -5.58
N THR A 141 -9.37 7.31 -5.48
CA THR A 141 -8.67 6.37 -4.60
C THR A 141 -8.54 6.94 -3.18
N CYS A 142 -8.46 6.05 -2.18
CA CYS A 142 -8.32 6.38 -0.76
C CYS A 142 -9.27 7.48 -0.25
N ALA A 143 -10.55 7.44 -0.66
CA ALA A 143 -11.55 8.40 -0.20
C ALA A 143 -11.84 8.17 1.29
N ARG A 144 -11.74 9.25 2.08
CA ARG A 144 -12.13 9.28 3.49
C ARG A 144 -13.42 10.05 3.75
N ARG A 145 -13.90 10.79 2.75
CA ARG A 145 -15.22 11.43 2.74
C ARG A 145 -15.74 11.39 1.31
N LEU A 146 -17.05 11.19 1.17
CA LEU A 146 -17.74 11.19 -0.12
C LEU A 146 -19.11 11.83 0.08
N GLU A 147 -19.38 12.86 -0.73
CA GLU A 147 -20.65 13.55 -0.82
C GLU A 147 -21.12 13.47 -2.27
N ILE A 148 -22.43 13.28 -2.45
CA ILE A 148 -23.07 13.19 -3.76
C ILE A 148 -24.08 14.32 -3.90
N ASP A 149 -24.00 15.03 -5.01
CA ASP A 149 -25.00 16.00 -5.41
C ASP A 149 -26.07 15.30 -6.27
N PRO A 150 -27.37 15.48 -5.98
CA PRO A 150 -28.46 15.03 -6.85
C PRO A 150 -28.36 15.47 -8.31
N ALA A 151 -27.60 16.53 -8.61
CA ALA A 151 -27.27 16.99 -9.96
C ALA A 151 -26.30 16.07 -10.72
N GLY A 152 -25.85 14.96 -10.13
CA GLY A 152 -25.03 13.94 -10.80
C GLY A 152 -23.53 14.19 -10.67
N THR A 153 -23.09 14.88 -9.61
CA THR A 153 -21.68 15.12 -9.32
C THR A 153 -21.31 14.62 -7.94
N PHE A 154 -20.01 14.42 -7.68
CA PHE A 154 -19.51 14.09 -6.36
C PHE A 154 -18.48 15.12 -5.88
N THR A 155 -18.34 15.22 -4.56
CA THR A 155 -17.18 15.81 -3.88
C THR A 155 -16.61 14.78 -2.92
N ALA A 156 -15.30 14.58 -2.94
CA ALA A 156 -14.62 13.64 -2.06
C ALA A 156 -13.37 14.26 -1.45
N GLU A 157 -13.07 13.88 -0.21
CA GLU A 157 -11.75 14.10 0.39
C GLU A 157 -11.01 12.77 0.32
N ARG A 158 -9.84 12.74 -0.35
CA ARG A 158 -8.96 11.57 -0.39
C ARG A 158 -7.70 11.78 0.44
N GLU A 159 -7.17 10.69 0.97
CA GLU A 159 -5.86 10.66 1.60
C GLU A 159 -4.76 10.72 0.54
N THR A 160 -3.66 11.38 0.86
CA THR A 160 -2.39 11.32 0.14
C THR A 160 -1.28 10.96 1.12
N ASP A 161 -0.08 10.65 0.61
CA ASP A 161 1.06 10.34 1.49
C ASP A 161 1.47 11.53 2.40
N GLU A 162 1.10 12.77 2.04
CA GLU A 162 1.50 14.00 2.73
C GLU A 162 0.32 14.79 3.34
N GLY A 163 -0.91 14.26 3.27
CA GLY A 163 -2.10 14.97 3.73
C GLY A 163 -3.35 14.52 2.99
N PHE A 164 -4.12 15.48 2.50
CA PHE A 164 -5.44 15.25 1.94
C PHE A 164 -5.68 16.15 0.72
N GLU A 165 -6.46 15.65 -0.22
CA GLU A 165 -6.92 16.39 -1.39
C GLU A 165 -8.44 16.36 -1.44
N THR A 166 -9.05 17.51 -1.71
CA THR A 166 -10.47 17.61 -2.05
C THR A 166 -10.60 17.55 -3.57
N VAL A 167 -11.44 16.65 -4.06
CA VAL A 167 -11.67 16.41 -5.47
C VAL A 167 -13.14 16.42 -5.81
N THR A 168 -13.47 16.79 -7.04
CA THR A 168 -14.84 16.74 -7.59
C THR A 168 -14.86 16.16 -8.99
N GLY A 169 -15.97 15.53 -9.37
CA GLY A 169 -16.17 14.94 -10.68
C GLY A 169 -17.63 14.59 -10.96
N ALA A 170 -17.89 14.01 -12.13
CA ALA A 170 -19.22 13.56 -12.53
C ALA A 170 -19.46 12.10 -12.11
N LEU A 171 -20.74 11.74 -11.93
CA LEU A 171 -21.20 10.36 -11.83
C LEU A 171 -21.52 9.80 -13.23
N PRO A 172 -21.39 8.48 -13.47
CA PRO A 172 -20.97 7.47 -12.50
C PRO A 172 -19.48 7.47 -12.18
N ALA A 173 -19.10 7.02 -10.98
CA ALA A 173 -17.72 7.04 -10.51
C ALA A 173 -17.32 5.78 -9.72
N VAL A 174 -16.03 5.44 -9.77
CA VAL A 174 -15.42 4.42 -8.92
C VAL A 174 -14.73 5.07 -7.73
N VAL A 175 -15.00 4.59 -6.52
CA VAL A 175 -14.43 5.12 -5.29
C VAL A 175 -13.83 3.98 -4.46
N THR A 176 -12.62 4.15 -3.96
CA THR A 176 -12.04 3.19 -3.00
C THR A 176 -12.01 3.78 -1.60
N ALA A 177 -12.52 3.04 -0.62
CA ALA A 177 -12.65 3.47 0.77
C ALA A 177 -11.32 3.40 1.53
N ALA A 178 -10.88 4.56 2.04
CA ALA A 178 -9.91 4.64 3.12
C ALA A 178 -10.57 4.26 4.46
N GLU A 179 -9.76 4.25 5.52
CA GLU A 179 -10.22 3.84 6.85
C GLU A 179 -11.32 4.77 7.37
N ASP A 180 -11.19 6.08 7.18
CA ASP A 180 -12.11 7.06 7.76
C ASP A 180 -13.41 7.27 6.96
N LEU A 181 -13.63 6.54 5.84
CA LEU A 181 -14.84 6.74 5.02
C LEU A 181 -16.13 6.40 5.77
N ALA A 182 -16.08 5.34 6.58
CA ALA A 182 -17.16 4.92 7.46
C ALA A 182 -16.60 4.10 8.62
N GLU A 183 -17.39 3.98 9.68
CA GLU A 183 -17.10 3.08 10.79
C GLU A 183 -17.18 1.62 10.34
N GLU A 184 -16.22 0.80 10.77
CA GLU A 184 -16.29 -0.64 10.61
C GLU A 184 -17.26 -1.22 11.64
N ARG A 185 -18.25 -2.00 11.17
CA ARG A 185 -19.33 -2.50 12.02
C ARG A 185 -19.55 -3.99 11.76
N PHE A 186 -19.94 -4.72 12.79
CA PHE A 186 -20.29 -6.13 12.71
C PHE A 186 -21.80 -6.32 12.92
N PRO A 187 -22.46 -7.23 12.17
CA PRO A 187 -23.89 -7.40 12.26
C PRO A 187 -24.28 -8.14 13.55
N SER A 188 -25.33 -7.66 14.21
CA SER A 188 -26.00 -8.32 15.32
C SER A 188 -26.71 -9.62 14.88
N LYS A 189 -27.08 -10.47 15.84
CA LYS A 189 -27.84 -11.70 15.56
C LYS A 189 -29.17 -11.41 14.84
N VAL A 190 -29.86 -10.34 15.23
CA VAL A 190 -31.15 -9.94 14.64
C VAL A 190 -30.98 -9.52 13.19
N GLU A 191 -29.96 -8.70 12.91
CA GLU A 191 -29.63 -8.27 11.54
C GLU A 191 -29.27 -9.46 10.64
N ARG A 192 -28.50 -10.43 11.15
CA ARG A 192 -28.19 -11.67 10.42
C ARG A 192 -29.43 -12.48 10.10
N GLN A 193 -30.37 -12.60 11.03
CA GLN A 193 -31.62 -13.33 10.80
C GLN A 193 -32.50 -12.62 9.76
N ALA A 194 -32.57 -11.29 9.80
CA ALA A 194 -33.28 -10.49 8.80
C ALA A 194 -32.65 -10.59 7.40
N ALA A 195 -31.33 -10.75 7.32
CA ALA A 195 -30.61 -10.92 6.05
C ALA A 195 -30.91 -12.25 5.35
N ALA A 196 -31.31 -13.29 6.10
CA ALA A 196 -31.53 -14.63 5.55
C ALA A 196 -32.65 -14.70 4.49
N THR A 197 -33.58 -13.73 4.49
CA THR A 197 -34.68 -13.66 3.52
C THR A 197 -34.36 -12.76 2.31
N LYS A 198 -33.23 -12.04 2.33
CA LYS A 198 -32.82 -11.16 1.24
C LYS A 198 -32.18 -11.95 0.09
N SER A 199 -32.30 -11.41 -1.12
CA SER A 199 -31.87 -12.11 -2.34
C SER A 199 -30.35 -12.06 -2.56
N ILE A 200 -29.79 -13.20 -2.97
CA ILE A 200 -28.43 -13.32 -3.50
C ILE A 200 -28.54 -13.96 -4.88
N ALA A 201 -28.33 -13.16 -5.93
CA ALA A 201 -28.30 -13.66 -7.31
C ALA A 201 -26.92 -14.24 -7.63
N THR A 202 -26.87 -15.37 -8.32
CA THR A 202 -25.60 -15.93 -8.83
C THR A 202 -25.44 -15.58 -10.31
N LEU A 203 -24.25 -15.12 -10.69
CA LEU A 203 -23.87 -14.91 -12.09
C LEU A 203 -22.65 -15.78 -12.41
N THR A 204 -22.64 -16.34 -13.63
CA THR A 204 -21.52 -17.09 -14.21
C THR A 204 -20.76 -16.25 -15.24
N VAL A 205 -19.62 -16.74 -15.73
CA VAL A 205 -18.87 -16.05 -16.80
C VAL A 205 -19.72 -15.98 -18.09
N ALA A 206 -20.47 -17.05 -18.38
CA ALA A 206 -21.37 -17.11 -19.53
C ALA A 206 -22.48 -16.05 -19.45
N ASP A 207 -23.05 -15.82 -18.25
CA ASP A 207 -24.05 -14.77 -18.04
C ASP A 207 -23.52 -13.36 -18.32
N LEU A 208 -22.21 -13.15 -18.22
CA LEU A 208 -21.57 -11.86 -18.48
C LEU A 208 -21.14 -11.69 -19.94
N GLY A 209 -21.16 -12.75 -20.75
CA GLY A 209 -20.68 -12.74 -22.13
C GLY A 209 -19.17 -12.47 -22.24
N ILE A 210 -18.39 -12.87 -21.24
CA ILE A 210 -16.93 -12.71 -21.22
C ILE A 210 -16.28 -13.98 -21.78
N ALA A 211 -15.23 -13.83 -22.59
CA ALA A 211 -14.49 -14.98 -23.11
C ALA A 211 -13.69 -15.68 -21.99
N ALA A 212 -13.54 -17.00 -22.06
CA ALA A 212 -12.85 -17.78 -21.03
C ALA A 212 -11.37 -17.37 -20.89
N GLU A 213 -10.77 -16.87 -21.97
CA GLU A 213 -9.38 -16.40 -22.05
C GLU A 213 -9.18 -15.02 -21.39
N GLU A 214 -10.24 -14.32 -21.00
CA GLU A 214 -10.17 -13.00 -20.35
C GLU A 214 -10.28 -13.09 -18.82
N VAL A 215 -10.56 -14.28 -18.26
CA VAL A 215 -10.77 -14.49 -16.83
C VAL A 215 -9.98 -15.69 -16.30
N GLY A 216 -9.96 -15.84 -14.98
CA GLY A 216 -9.27 -16.96 -14.35
C GLY A 216 -7.77 -16.93 -14.57
N ALA A 217 -7.13 -18.06 -14.31
CA ALA A 217 -5.71 -18.25 -14.57
C ALA A 217 -5.33 -18.04 -16.05
N ALA A 218 -6.26 -18.28 -16.99
CA ALA A 218 -6.03 -18.12 -18.42
C ALA A 218 -5.90 -16.64 -18.82
N GLY A 219 -6.80 -15.78 -18.32
CA GLY A 219 -6.76 -14.33 -18.55
C GLY A 219 -5.82 -13.56 -17.64
N SER A 220 -5.19 -14.22 -16.67
CA SER A 220 -4.28 -13.57 -15.73
C SER A 220 -2.93 -13.26 -16.39
N PRO A 221 -2.54 -11.99 -16.56
CA PRO A 221 -1.19 -11.65 -17.03
C PRO A 221 -0.09 -11.93 -16.00
N THR A 222 -0.40 -12.26 -14.75
CA THR A 222 0.57 -12.64 -13.72
C THR A 222 0.24 -14.00 -13.09
N TRP A 223 1.23 -14.63 -12.45
CA TRP A 223 1.00 -15.81 -11.62
C TRP A 223 2.00 -15.95 -10.48
N VAL A 224 1.58 -16.66 -9.43
CA VAL A 224 2.42 -17.04 -8.30
C VAL A 224 3.33 -18.19 -8.71
N ALA A 225 4.64 -17.96 -8.77
CA ALA A 225 5.62 -18.98 -9.13
C ALA A 225 5.93 -19.93 -7.96
N GLY A 226 5.75 -19.46 -6.72
CA GLY A 226 6.01 -20.23 -5.50
C GLY A 226 5.59 -19.49 -4.23
N VAL A 227 5.83 -20.12 -3.09
CA VAL A 227 5.60 -19.56 -1.76
C VAL A 227 6.84 -19.81 -0.92
N GLU A 228 7.39 -18.75 -0.35
CA GLU A 228 8.54 -18.78 0.53
C GLU A 228 8.10 -18.32 1.93
N PRO A 229 8.26 -19.15 2.98
CA PRO A 229 7.97 -18.73 4.35
C PRO A 229 9.01 -17.72 4.81
N VAL A 230 8.57 -16.68 5.51
CA VAL A 230 9.47 -15.70 6.13
C VAL A 230 9.47 -15.91 7.64
N GLU A 231 10.55 -16.50 8.16
CA GLU A 231 10.82 -16.50 9.59
C GLU A 231 11.47 -15.18 10.00
N ILE A 232 10.90 -14.51 11.01
CA ILE A 232 11.49 -13.33 11.62
C ILE A 232 11.83 -13.67 13.05
N THR A 233 13.12 -13.76 13.33
CA THR A 233 13.65 -13.90 14.68
C THR A 233 14.18 -12.55 15.15
N ARG A 234 13.97 -12.26 16.43
CA ARG A 234 14.43 -11.04 17.10
C ARG A 234 15.24 -11.44 18.33
N ARG A 235 16.16 -10.57 18.77
CA ARG A 235 17.09 -10.91 19.85
C ARG A 235 16.41 -11.16 21.20
N GLY A 236 15.34 -10.41 21.51
CA GLY A 236 14.57 -10.58 22.76
C GLY A 236 15.37 -10.31 24.04
N GLU A 237 16.41 -9.46 23.97
CA GLU A 237 17.28 -9.15 25.12
C GLU A 237 16.61 -8.13 26.05
N LEU A 238 16.50 -8.42 27.35
CA LEU A 238 16.05 -7.43 28.34
C LEU A 238 17.24 -6.59 28.82
N VAL A 239 17.10 -5.27 28.73
CA VAL A 239 18.10 -4.30 29.18
C VAL A 239 18.00 -4.15 30.71
N PRO A 240 19.10 -4.39 31.46
CA PRO A 240 19.09 -4.32 32.91
C PRO A 240 19.15 -2.87 33.43
N GLY A 241 18.74 -2.69 34.69
CA GLY A 241 18.88 -1.42 35.42
C GLY A 241 17.89 -1.33 36.57
N ASP A 242 18.31 -0.71 37.67
CA ASP A 242 17.54 -0.50 38.90
C ASP A 242 16.76 0.83 38.92
N SER A 243 17.04 1.71 37.96
CA SER A 243 16.40 3.02 37.78
C SER A 243 16.23 3.34 36.28
N PRO A 244 15.26 4.21 35.90
CA PRO A 244 15.09 4.62 34.50
C PRO A 244 16.36 5.19 33.88
N GLU A 245 17.15 5.95 34.66
CA GLU A 245 18.42 6.50 34.21
C GLU A 245 19.48 5.39 33.95
N ALA A 246 19.59 4.41 34.84
CA ALA A 246 20.49 3.27 34.65
C ALA A 246 20.10 2.43 33.43
N GLN A 247 18.80 2.19 33.23
CA GLN A 247 18.27 1.50 32.06
C GLN A 247 18.56 2.28 30.77
N ALA A 248 18.40 3.61 30.76
CA ALA A 248 18.73 4.46 29.61
C ALA A 248 20.23 4.42 29.26
N ARG A 249 21.12 4.44 30.27
CA ARG A 249 22.57 4.28 30.05
C ARG A 249 22.92 2.91 29.49
N ALA A 250 22.32 1.85 30.04
CA ALA A 250 22.52 0.48 29.55
C ALA A 250 22.02 0.34 28.10
N LEU A 251 20.85 0.92 27.79
CA LEU A 251 20.31 0.97 26.43
C LEU A 251 21.30 1.65 25.46
N ALA A 252 21.83 2.82 25.84
CA ALA A 252 22.77 3.57 25.01
C ALA A 252 24.04 2.75 24.69
N ALA A 253 24.55 1.97 25.65
CA ALA A 253 25.68 1.08 25.43
C ALA A 253 25.33 -0.03 24.42
N ARG A 254 24.19 -0.71 24.61
CA ARG A 254 23.75 -1.78 23.70
C ARG A 254 23.45 -1.29 22.30
N LEU A 255 22.85 -0.12 22.15
CA LEU A 255 22.60 0.48 20.84
C LEU A 255 23.90 0.82 20.09
N ARG A 256 24.97 1.21 20.81
CA ARG A 256 26.30 1.38 20.21
C ARG A 256 26.91 0.04 19.79
N ASP A 257 26.83 -0.98 20.63
CA ASP A 257 27.33 -2.33 20.30
C ASP A 257 26.63 -2.92 19.06
N LEU A 258 25.36 -2.56 18.84
CA LEU A 258 24.56 -3.00 17.70
C LEU A 258 24.73 -2.11 16.45
N GLY A 259 25.50 -1.02 16.51
CA GLY A 259 25.64 -0.05 15.41
C GLY A 259 24.36 0.77 15.15
N ALA A 260 23.33 0.66 16.00
CA ALA A 260 22.02 1.28 15.79
C ALA A 260 22.04 2.82 15.89
N LEU A 261 23.16 3.42 16.34
CA LEU A 261 23.37 4.87 16.47
C LEU A 261 24.39 5.46 15.49
N GLU A 262 25.13 4.65 14.72
CA GLU A 262 26.24 5.12 13.88
C GLU A 262 25.79 6.11 12.80
N ARG A 263 26.41 7.28 12.67
CA ARG A 263 25.92 8.36 11.78
C ARG A 263 26.44 8.30 10.34
N GLY A 264 27.18 7.26 9.97
CA GLY A 264 27.78 7.10 8.65
C GLY A 264 26.76 6.90 7.53
N ASP A 265 27.13 7.29 6.30
CA ASP A 265 26.40 6.86 5.11
C ASP A 265 26.85 5.46 4.71
N GLU A 266 26.27 4.43 5.35
CA GLU A 266 26.56 3.02 5.09
C GLU A 266 26.03 2.52 3.74
N ARG A 267 25.34 3.37 2.96
CA ARG A 267 24.81 2.98 1.65
C ARG A 267 25.96 2.58 0.74
N ARG A 268 25.82 1.40 0.13
CA ARG A 268 26.75 0.90 -0.90
C ARG A 268 26.81 1.85 -2.11
N PRO A 269 27.92 1.88 -2.86
CA PRO A 269 27.95 2.58 -4.14
C PRO A 269 26.98 1.93 -5.14
N LEU A 270 26.58 2.70 -6.16
CA LEU A 270 25.86 2.16 -7.32
C LEU A 270 26.68 1.04 -7.98
N PRO A 271 26.02 0.01 -8.54
CA PRO A 271 26.73 -1.04 -9.28
C PRO A 271 27.46 -0.42 -10.48
N GLY A 272 28.72 -0.82 -10.67
CA GLY A 272 29.48 -0.43 -11.85
C GLY A 272 28.85 -1.04 -13.09
N ARG A 273 28.30 -0.19 -13.98
CA ARG A 273 27.70 -0.63 -15.25
C ARG A 273 28.13 0.26 -16.41
N ALA A 274 28.40 -0.35 -17.55
CA ALA A 274 28.35 0.32 -18.84
C ALA A 274 26.90 0.19 -19.34
N PRO A 275 26.18 1.30 -19.64
CA PRO A 275 24.82 1.21 -20.15
C PRO A 275 24.82 0.40 -21.45
N GLY A 276 24.26 -0.81 -21.42
CA GLY A 276 24.25 -1.70 -22.57
C GLY A 276 23.12 -1.35 -23.55
N ALA A 277 23.18 -1.93 -24.75
CA ALA A 277 22.07 -1.89 -25.71
C ALA A 277 20.89 -2.81 -25.30
N GLY A 278 21.00 -3.49 -24.16
CA GLY A 278 19.95 -4.35 -23.60
C GLY A 278 18.68 -3.57 -23.21
N PRO A 279 17.65 -4.29 -22.75
CA PRO A 279 16.32 -3.73 -22.60
C PRO A 279 16.28 -2.75 -21.41
N SER A 280 15.49 -1.67 -21.51
CA SER A 280 15.45 -0.63 -20.49
C SER A 280 14.55 -1.00 -19.31
N ILE A 281 14.94 -0.60 -18.11
CA ILE A 281 14.11 -0.67 -16.90
C ILE A 281 13.68 0.76 -16.57
N TRP A 282 12.37 0.97 -16.47
CA TRP A 282 11.78 2.27 -16.18
C TRP A 282 11.51 2.42 -14.69
N VAL A 283 11.83 3.60 -14.16
CA VAL A 283 11.39 4.05 -12.83
C VAL A 283 10.55 5.30 -13.01
N VAL A 284 9.26 5.23 -12.69
CA VAL A 284 8.39 6.41 -12.68
C VAL A 284 8.72 7.22 -11.44
N VAL A 285 9.14 8.46 -11.66
CA VAL A 285 9.68 9.35 -10.64
C VAL A 285 8.56 9.97 -9.83
N GLU A 286 8.64 9.83 -8.50
CA GLU A 286 7.91 10.68 -7.58
C GLU A 286 8.85 11.76 -7.03
N SER A 287 8.40 13.01 -7.15
CA SER A 287 9.06 14.18 -6.56
C SER A 287 8.14 14.84 -5.54
N GLY A 288 8.73 15.34 -4.45
CA GLY A 288 8.08 16.17 -3.45
C GLY A 288 8.68 17.58 -3.44
N ARG A 289 8.29 18.41 -2.46
CA ARG A 289 8.77 19.80 -2.34
C ARG A 289 10.30 19.90 -2.19
N GLU A 290 10.93 18.89 -1.60
CA GLU A 290 12.37 18.87 -1.31
C GLU A 290 13.21 18.14 -2.40
N GLY A 291 12.58 17.77 -3.53
CA GLY A 291 13.22 17.04 -4.63
C GLY A 291 12.68 15.62 -4.79
N ILE A 292 13.50 14.71 -5.31
CA ILE A 292 13.07 13.32 -5.54
C ILE A 292 12.76 12.62 -4.21
N ARG A 293 11.64 11.91 -4.14
CA ARG A 293 11.28 11.13 -2.94
C ARG A 293 12.23 9.95 -2.75
N SER A 294 12.37 9.48 -1.50
CA SER A 294 13.26 8.36 -1.16
C SER A 294 12.95 7.10 -1.98
N VAL A 295 11.67 6.78 -2.15
CA VAL A 295 11.22 5.63 -2.96
C VAL A 295 11.75 5.67 -4.39
N THR A 296 11.90 6.85 -4.99
CA THR A 296 12.49 7.00 -6.32
C THR A 296 13.97 6.57 -6.31
N ALA A 297 14.75 6.99 -5.30
CA ALA A 297 16.16 6.62 -5.18
C ALA A 297 16.35 5.12 -4.90
N GLU A 298 15.47 4.53 -4.08
CA GLU A 298 15.41 3.10 -3.81
C GLU A 298 15.15 2.30 -5.10
N LEU A 299 14.13 2.71 -5.86
CA LEU A 299 13.76 2.10 -7.13
C LEU A 299 14.86 2.22 -8.19
N LEU A 300 15.50 3.38 -8.32
CA LEU A 300 16.63 3.58 -9.24
C LEU A 300 17.81 2.68 -8.89
N THR A 301 18.09 2.51 -7.60
CA THR A 301 19.14 1.59 -7.12
C THR A 301 18.81 0.15 -7.50
N LYS A 302 17.57 -0.29 -7.26
CA LYS A 302 17.16 -1.65 -7.60
C LYS A 302 17.11 -1.89 -9.10
N ALA A 303 16.59 -0.93 -9.87
CA ALA A 303 16.64 -0.94 -11.32
C ALA A 303 18.09 -1.03 -11.82
N ALA A 304 19.04 -0.40 -11.11
CA ALA A 304 20.45 -0.48 -11.46
C ALA A 304 21.04 -1.88 -11.30
N ASP A 305 20.70 -2.60 -10.23
CA ASP A 305 21.12 -3.98 -10.04
C ASP A 305 20.53 -4.90 -11.11
N LEU A 306 19.23 -4.76 -11.38
CA LEU A 306 18.54 -5.55 -12.39
C LEU A 306 19.10 -5.26 -13.80
N ALA A 307 19.35 -3.99 -14.12
CA ALA A 307 19.94 -3.60 -15.39
C ALA A 307 21.36 -4.13 -15.55
N ALA A 308 22.16 -4.17 -14.48
CA ALA A 308 23.49 -4.77 -14.52
C ALA A 308 23.43 -6.29 -14.81
N GLY A 309 22.48 -7.00 -14.22
CA GLY A 309 22.25 -8.43 -14.50
C GLY A 309 21.75 -8.71 -15.91
N LEU A 310 20.91 -7.83 -16.47
CA LEU A 310 20.32 -7.99 -17.81
C LEU A 310 21.14 -7.34 -18.94
N GLY A 311 22.27 -6.70 -18.64
CA GLY A 311 23.04 -5.90 -19.62
C GLY A 311 22.24 -4.72 -20.20
N GLY A 312 21.27 -4.21 -19.46
CA GLY A 312 20.35 -3.14 -19.87
C GLY A 312 20.76 -1.75 -19.39
N ARG A 313 19.77 -0.85 -19.35
CA ARG A 313 19.92 0.53 -18.86
C ARG A 313 18.75 0.95 -18.01
N VAL A 314 18.94 1.95 -17.15
CA VAL A 314 17.88 2.53 -16.31
C VAL A 314 17.40 3.85 -16.91
N GLU A 315 16.10 3.97 -17.13
CA GLU A 315 15.46 5.20 -17.62
C GLU A 315 14.49 5.72 -16.55
N ALA A 316 14.71 6.94 -16.06
CA ALA A 316 13.82 7.61 -15.12
C ALA A 316 12.71 8.33 -15.91
N VAL A 317 11.44 8.08 -15.60
CA VAL A 317 10.29 8.70 -16.27
C VAL A 317 9.69 9.77 -15.38
N VAL A 318 9.77 11.03 -15.81
CA VAL A 318 9.23 12.20 -15.12
C VAL A 318 7.99 12.66 -15.88
N ILE A 319 6.86 12.78 -15.18
CA ILE A 319 5.59 13.27 -15.72
C ILE A 319 5.21 14.49 -14.88
N GLY A 320 5.12 15.66 -15.52
CA GLY A 320 4.94 16.95 -14.87
C GLY A 320 6.27 17.68 -14.61
N PRO A 321 6.24 18.74 -13.79
CA PRO A 321 7.41 19.58 -13.54
C PRO A 321 8.48 18.77 -12.81
N GLY A 322 9.61 18.49 -13.49
CA GLY A 322 10.68 17.70 -12.87
C GLY A 322 11.95 17.54 -13.71
N ALA A 323 12.05 18.19 -14.87
CA ALA A 323 13.29 18.21 -15.66
C ALA A 323 14.50 18.69 -14.84
N VAL A 324 14.26 19.59 -13.88
CA VAL A 324 15.26 20.12 -12.94
C VAL A 324 15.91 19.03 -12.08
N HIS A 325 15.26 17.89 -11.88
CA HIS A 325 15.78 16.78 -11.07
C HIS A 325 16.69 15.82 -11.85
N ALA A 326 16.95 16.04 -13.14
CA ALA A 326 17.74 15.13 -13.97
C ALA A 326 19.11 14.79 -13.38
N ALA A 327 19.82 15.76 -12.81
CA ALA A 327 21.12 15.53 -12.17
C ALA A 327 21.01 14.64 -10.91
N ALA A 328 19.97 14.83 -10.10
CA ALA A 328 19.71 14.01 -8.91
C ALA A 328 19.32 12.57 -9.29
N LEU A 329 18.50 12.42 -10.34
CA LEU A 329 18.12 11.11 -10.89
C LEU A 329 19.34 10.38 -11.46
N ALA A 330 20.21 11.08 -12.19
CA ALA A 330 21.46 10.52 -12.69
C ALA A 330 22.37 10.06 -11.54
N ALA A 331 22.57 10.90 -10.51
CA ALA A 331 23.35 10.55 -9.33
C ALA A 331 22.77 9.36 -8.55
N ALA A 332 21.44 9.18 -8.58
CA ALA A 332 20.75 8.04 -7.97
C ALA A 332 20.74 6.77 -8.86
N GLY A 333 21.28 6.83 -10.08
CA GLY A 333 21.47 5.66 -10.94
C GLY A 333 20.56 5.60 -12.17
N ALA A 334 20.06 6.72 -12.69
CA ALA A 334 19.49 6.78 -14.04
C ALA A 334 20.60 6.92 -15.11
N ASP A 335 20.46 6.24 -16.25
CA ASP A 335 21.30 6.46 -17.44
C ASP A 335 20.65 7.46 -18.42
N ARG A 336 19.32 7.53 -18.40
CA ARG A 336 18.51 8.45 -19.21
C ARG A 336 17.33 8.96 -18.37
N VAL A 337 16.88 10.16 -18.64
CA VAL A 337 15.68 10.77 -18.06
C VAL A 337 14.71 11.07 -19.20
N LEU A 338 13.51 10.49 -19.13
CA LEU A 338 12.41 10.72 -20.06
C LEU A 338 11.45 11.70 -19.39
N VAL A 339 11.20 12.86 -20.00
CA VAL A 339 10.45 13.95 -19.37
C VAL A 339 9.24 14.33 -20.20
N ALA A 340 8.05 14.21 -19.62
CA ALA A 340 6.83 14.82 -20.13
C ALA A 340 6.56 16.09 -19.30
N ASP A 341 6.95 17.25 -19.83
CA ASP A 341 6.86 18.54 -19.14
C ASP A 341 5.77 19.40 -19.79
N ASP A 342 4.64 19.53 -19.11
CA ASP A 342 3.53 20.37 -19.53
C ASP A 342 2.76 20.87 -18.28
N PRO A 343 2.38 22.16 -18.22
CA PRO A 343 1.65 22.71 -17.07
C PRO A 343 0.33 22.00 -16.76
N THR A 344 -0.30 21.34 -17.74
CA THR A 344 -1.55 20.58 -17.56
C THR A 344 -1.37 19.30 -16.75
N LEU A 345 -0.12 18.89 -16.52
CA LEU A 345 0.23 17.76 -15.65
C LEU A 345 0.33 18.15 -14.17
N GLU A 346 0.16 19.44 -13.82
CA GLU A 346 0.09 19.89 -12.43
C GLU A 346 -1.22 20.67 -12.19
N PRO A 347 -2.05 20.31 -11.19
CA PRO A 347 -1.86 19.20 -10.24
C PRO A 347 -1.98 17.81 -10.88
N TYR A 348 -1.50 16.79 -10.17
CA TYR A 348 -1.65 15.39 -10.57
C TYR A 348 -3.11 15.03 -10.91
N THR A 349 -3.31 14.44 -12.09
CA THR A 349 -4.56 13.79 -12.49
C THR A 349 -4.27 12.41 -13.04
N THR A 350 -5.08 11.43 -12.63
CA THR A 350 -4.93 10.03 -13.07
C THR A 350 -5.02 9.91 -14.58
N ASP A 351 -5.95 10.63 -15.21
CA ASP A 351 -6.22 10.55 -16.65
C ASP A 351 -5.01 11.01 -17.48
N ALA A 352 -4.46 12.18 -17.18
CA ALA A 352 -3.31 12.73 -17.92
C ALA A 352 -2.04 11.92 -17.70
N HIS A 353 -1.76 11.52 -16.45
CA HIS A 353 -0.56 10.75 -16.14
C HIS A 353 -0.62 9.34 -16.75
N ALA A 354 -1.79 8.69 -16.70
CA ALA A 354 -1.98 7.39 -17.33
C ALA A 354 -1.87 7.50 -18.86
N ALA A 355 -2.33 8.60 -19.47
CA ALA A 355 -2.23 8.80 -20.92
C ALA A 355 -0.77 8.94 -21.37
N VAL A 356 0.01 9.78 -20.69
CA VAL A 356 1.45 9.94 -20.94
C VAL A 356 2.18 8.61 -20.78
N LEU A 357 2.02 7.95 -19.62
CA LEU A 357 2.77 6.73 -19.31
C LEU A 357 2.39 5.58 -20.25
N ALA A 358 1.09 5.39 -20.53
CA ALA A 358 0.65 4.33 -21.43
C ALA A 358 1.10 4.55 -22.88
N GLN A 359 1.07 5.79 -23.38
CA GLN A 359 1.60 6.10 -24.72
C GLN A 359 3.11 5.84 -24.78
N ALA A 360 3.85 6.30 -23.78
CA ALA A 360 5.29 6.12 -23.72
C ALA A 360 5.66 4.62 -23.68
N ILE A 361 4.96 3.82 -22.88
CA ILE A 361 5.16 2.36 -22.82
C ILE A 361 4.89 1.71 -24.18
N ARG A 362 3.79 2.05 -24.86
CA ARG A 362 3.46 1.48 -26.19
C ARG A 362 4.54 1.76 -27.22
N VAL A 363 5.14 2.96 -27.19
CA VAL A 363 6.14 3.38 -28.18
C VAL A 363 7.53 2.82 -27.87
N ARG A 364 7.94 2.84 -26.60
CA ARG A 364 9.32 2.52 -26.21
C ARG A 364 9.52 1.10 -25.68
N ALA A 365 8.44 0.38 -25.33
CA ALA A 365 8.41 -1.02 -24.94
C ALA A 365 9.56 -1.45 -24.00
N PRO A 366 9.65 -0.89 -22.77
CA PRO A 366 10.70 -1.27 -21.81
C PRO A 366 10.59 -2.74 -21.39
N ARG A 367 11.58 -3.25 -20.64
CA ARG A 367 11.53 -4.58 -20.01
C ARG A 367 10.57 -4.63 -18.84
N LEU A 368 10.65 -3.60 -18.00
CA LEU A 368 10.04 -3.50 -16.68
C LEU A 368 9.73 -2.03 -16.38
N VAL A 369 8.58 -1.75 -15.78
CA VAL A 369 8.19 -0.43 -15.27
C VAL A 369 7.94 -0.51 -13.76
N LEU A 370 8.69 0.29 -13.00
CA LEU A 370 8.61 0.36 -11.55
C LEU A 370 7.97 1.67 -11.10
N LEU A 371 7.02 1.58 -10.18
CA LEU A 371 6.42 2.71 -9.48
C LEU A 371 6.53 2.50 -7.97
N GLY A 372 6.54 3.57 -7.19
CA GLY A 372 6.37 3.46 -5.73
C GLY A 372 4.96 2.96 -5.41
N SER A 373 4.78 2.12 -4.40
CA SER A 373 3.46 1.69 -3.93
C SER A 373 2.82 2.71 -2.98
N THR A 374 3.04 3.99 -3.27
CA THR A 374 2.45 5.16 -2.61
C THR A 374 0.97 5.31 -2.99
N VAL A 375 0.27 6.30 -2.43
CA VAL A 375 -1.10 6.61 -2.87
C VAL A 375 -1.15 6.88 -4.38
N ARG A 376 -0.23 7.69 -4.90
CA ARG A 376 -0.19 8.02 -6.34
C ARG A 376 0.17 6.82 -7.21
N GLY A 377 1.15 6.01 -6.82
CA GLY A 377 1.52 4.85 -7.62
C GLY A 377 0.46 3.76 -7.63
N ARG A 378 -0.28 3.56 -6.53
CA ARG A 378 -1.45 2.66 -6.46
C ARG A 378 -2.66 3.19 -7.23
N ASP A 379 -2.73 4.51 -7.45
CA ASP A 379 -3.74 5.14 -8.31
C ASP A 379 -3.41 5.01 -9.80
N LEU A 380 -2.15 5.27 -10.17
CA LEU A 380 -1.68 5.35 -11.56
C LEU A 380 -1.36 3.98 -12.18
N ALA A 381 -0.61 3.12 -11.47
CA ALA A 381 -0.10 1.88 -12.05
C ALA A 381 -1.20 0.94 -12.56
N PRO A 382 -2.29 0.68 -11.81
CA PRO A 382 -3.31 -0.25 -12.27
C PRO A 382 -4.15 0.31 -13.41
N ARG A 383 -4.32 1.65 -13.48
CA ARG A 383 -4.93 2.33 -14.64
C ARG A 383 -4.14 2.06 -15.91
N VAL A 384 -2.82 2.20 -15.85
CA VAL A 384 -1.95 1.93 -17.00
C VAL A 384 -1.91 0.44 -17.34
N ALA A 385 -1.85 -0.44 -16.33
CA ALA A 385 -1.83 -1.88 -16.53
C ALA A 385 -3.11 -2.36 -17.24
N ALA A 386 -4.30 -1.96 -16.76
CA ALA A 386 -5.57 -2.29 -17.41
C ALA A 386 -5.66 -1.73 -18.85
N ARG A 387 -5.27 -0.47 -19.06
CA ARG A 387 -5.27 0.18 -20.39
C ARG A 387 -4.42 -0.55 -21.43
N LEU A 388 -3.39 -1.25 -20.96
CA LEU A 388 -2.42 -1.94 -21.81
C LEU A 388 -2.55 -3.47 -21.79
N GLY A 389 -3.45 -4.02 -20.98
CA GLY A 389 -3.56 -5.47 -20.78
C GLY A 389 -2.30 -6.08 -20.15
N LEU A 390 -1.62 -5.36 -19.25
CA LEU A 390 -0.35 -5.76 -18.66
C LEU A 390 -0.52 -6.35 -17.25
N GLY A 391 0.42 -7.20 -16.88
CA GLY A 391 0.51 -7.75 -15.53
C GLY A 391 1.15 -6.78 -14.57
N LEU A 392 0.56 -6.64 -13.38
CA LEU A 392 1.01 -5.72 -12.34
C LEU A 392 1.16 -6.44 -10.99
N THR A 393 2.39 -6.58 -10.51
CA THR A 393 2.61 -7.00 -9.11
C THR A 393 2.51 -5.78 -8.20
N GLY A 394 1.46 -5.74 -7.38
CA GLY A 394 1.25 -4.64 -6.44
C GLY A 394 1.98 -4.88 -5.14
N ASP A 395 2.61 -3.84 -4.61
CA ASP A 395 3.21 -3.77 -3.29
C ASP A 395 4.33 -4.81 -3.06
N ALA A 396 5.18 -4.98 -4.08
CA ALA A 396 6.36 -5.82 -3.99
C ALA A 396 7.35 -5.28 -2.94
N ILE A 397 8.10 -6.19 -2.32
CA ILE A 397 9.14 -5.85 -1.30
C ILE A 397 10.55 -6.12 -1.80
N ASP A 398 10.69 -6.85 -2.89
CA ASP A 398 11.95 -7.10 -3.57
C ASP A 398 11.74 -7.55 -5.02
N LEU A 399 12.80 -7.51 -5.82
CA LEU A 399 12.83 -8.03 -7.18
C LEU A 399 14.19 -8.67 -7.48
N ASP A 400 14.24 -9.80 -8.17
CA ASP A 400 15.51 -10.35 -8.64
C ASP A 400 15.36 -11.00 -10.01
N ILE A 401 16.46 -11.51 -10.54
CA ILE A 401 16.52 -12.21 -11.81
C ILE A 401 16.82 -13.68 -11.52
N ASP A 402 16.00 -14.57 -12.06
CA ASP A 402 16.25 -16.01 -11.95
C ASP A 402 17.25 -16.51 -13.01
N ALA A 403 17.58 -17.81 -12.96
CA ALA A 403 18.51 -18.43 -13.90
C ALA A 403 18.01 -18.46 -15.37
N GLN A 404 16.79 -18.02 -15.65
CA GLN A 404 16.20 -17.92 -16.99
C GLN A 404 15.97 -16.45 -17.40
N ASP A 405 16.62 -15.49 -16.74
CA ASP A 405 16.49 -14.05 -16.99
C ASP A 405 15.06 -13.50 -16.82
N ARG A 406 14.23 -14.20 -16.03
CA ARG A 406 12.89 -13.73 -15.65
C ARG A 406 12.99 -12.90 -14.38
N ILE A 407 12.22 -11.82 -14.32
CA ILE A 407 12.19 -10.94 -13.15
C ILE A 407 11.18 -11.51 -12.16
N ARG A 408 11.65 -12.02 -11.02
CA ARG A 408 10.77 -12.45 -9.92
C ARG A 408 10.43 -11.23 -9.08
N GLN A 409 9.13 -10.98 -8.92
CA GLN A 409 8.61 -9.82 -8.20
C GLN A 409 8.10 -10.33 -6.85
N HIS A 410 8.88 -10.13 -5.78
CA HIS A 410 8.63 -10.71 -4.46
C HIS A 410 7.54 -9.95 -3.73
N LYS A 411 6.39 -10.58 -3.57
CA LYS A 411 5.19 -9.98 -2.97
C LYS A 411 4.84 -10.62 -1.63
N PRO A 412 4.72 -9.85 -0.54
CA PRO A 412 4.19 -10.37 0.71
C PRO A 412 2.69 -10.65 0.58
N ALA A 413 2.22 -11.70 1.25
CA ALA A 413 0.80 -12.02 1.39
C ALA A 413 0.50 -12.46 2.83
N PHE A 414 -0.78 -12.40 3.20
CA PHE A 414 -1.31 -12.84 4.48
C PHE A 414 -0.62 -12.17 5.68
N GLY A 415 -0.61 -10.84 5.71
CA GLY A 415 0.13 -10.09 6.73
C GLY A 415 1.64 -10.38 6.71
N GLY A 416 2.17 -10.62 5.51
CA GLY A 416 3.58 -10.85 5.24
C GLY A 416 4.12 -12.22 5.66
N ILE A 417 3.32 -13.11 6.24
CA ILE A 417 3.83 -14.42 6.70
C ILE A 417 4.39 -15.24 5.54
N ILE A 418 3.90 -14.99 4.33
CA ILE A 418 4.39 -15.55 3.08
C ILE A 418 4.95 -14.44 2.21
N VAL A 419 6.05 -14.75 1.51
CA VAL A 419 6.49 -14.02 0.33
C VAL A 419 6.33 -14.93 -0.88
N ALA A 420 5.69 -14.42 -1.92
CA ALA A 420 5.45 -15.13 -3.15
C ALA A 420 6.20 -14.44 -4.30
N PRO A 421 7.13 -15.12 -4.99
CA PRO A 421 7.66 -14.63 -6.25
C PRO A 421 6.54 -14.64 -7.31
N ILE A 422 6.20 -13.47 -7.83
CA ILE A 422 5.23 -13.28 -8.92
C ILE A 422 6.00 -13.13 -10.23
N LEU A 423 5.51 -13.80 -11.28
CA LEU A 423 6.01 -13.67 -12.64
C LEU A 423 4.93 -13.10 -13.56
N SER A 424 5.37 -12.41 -14.61
CA SER A 424 4.50 -11.77 -15.61
C SER A 424 4.56 -12.50 -16.97
N ARG A 425 3.39 -12.76 -17.55
CA ARG A 425 3.19 -13.34 -18.90
C ARG A 425 3.28 -12.28 -19.99
N THR A 426 3.09 -11.01 -19.64
CA THR A 426 3.08 -9.87 -20.55
C THR A 426 4.35 -9.04 -20.46
N ARG A 427 4.53 -8.11 -21.42
CA ARG A 427 5.67 -7.19 -21.53
C ARG A 427 5.18 -5.78 -21.91
N PRO A 428 5.73 -4.70 -21.30
CA PRO A 428 6.64 -4.71 -20.16
C PRO A 428 6.01 -5.37 -18.92
N GLU A 429 6.87 -5.89 -18.06
CA GLU A 429 6.44 -6.26 -16.70
C GLU A 429 6.19 -4.97 -15.91
N MET A 430 5.23 -4.97 -14.97
CA MET A 430 4.98 -3.82 -14.11
C MET A 430 4.94 -4.23 -12.65
N ALA A 431 5.51 -3.38 -11.78
CA ALA A 431 5.40 -3.55 -10.33
C ALA A 431 5.24 -2.20 -9.62
N THR A 432 4.40 -2.17 -8.58
CA THR A 432 4.53 -1.15 -7.53
C THR A 432 5.35 -1.73 -6.39
N VAL A 433 6.29 -0.94 -5.83
CA VAL A 433 7.21 -1.41 -4.79
C VAL A 433 7.02 -0.60 -3.51
N ARG A 434 6.92 -1.30 -2.38
CA ARG A 434 6.66 -0.70 -1.08
C ARG A 434 7.75 0.33 -0.71
N PRO A 435 7.40 1.60 -0.44
CA PRO A 435 8.38 2.60 -0.04
C PRO A 435 9.16 2.21 1.24
N GLY A 436 10.44 2.57 1.31
CA GLY A 436 11.29 2.38 2.49
C GLY A 436 11.77 0.94 2.69
N ILE A 437 11.43 0.01 1.79
CA ILE A 437 11.75 -1.40 1.95
C ILE A 437 13.08 -1.78 1.29
N LEU A 438 13.44 -1.10 0.20
CA LEU A 438 14.63 -1.36 -0.58
C LEU A 438 15.77 -0.44 -0.15
N PRO A 439 17.03 -0.88 -0.21
CA PRO A 439 18.17 0.00 0.06
C PRO A 439 18.42 0.95 -1.11
N ALA A 440 18.57 2.24 -0.82
CA ALA A 440 19.10 3.21 -1.78
C ALA A 440 20.65 3.20 -1.75
N ALA A 441 21.28 3.33 -2.91
CA ALA A 441 22.73 3.49 -3.02
C ALA A 441 23.17 4.91 -2.62
N ARG A 442 24.46 5.06 -2.31
CA ARG A 442 25.08 6.38 -2.16
C ARG A 442 25.05 7.11 -3.51
N PRO A 443 24.54 8.36 -3.57
CA PRO A 443 24.51 9.12 -4.80
C PRO A 443 25.91 9.29 -5.41
N ALA A 444 26.06 9.00 -6.70
CA ALA A 444 27.28 9.19 -7.46
C ALA A 444 27.34 10.62 -8.04
N ALA A 445 27.91 11.55 -7.27
CA ALA A 445 28.06 12.94 -7.70
C ALA A 445 28.78 13.04 -9.05
N GLY A 446 28.31 13.94 -9.92
CA GLY A 446 28.89 14.19 -11.24
C GLY A 446 28.43 13.23 -12.36
N ARG A 447 27.64 12.18 -12.04
CA ARG A 447 27.02 11.34 -13.08
C ARG A 447 26.00 12.16 -13.89
N GLN A 448 26.03 12.00 -15.21
CA GLN A 448 25.10 12.65 -16.13
C GLN A 448 24.20 11.61 -16.78
N ALA A 449 22.98 12.02 -17.13
CA ALA A 449 22.01 11.22 -17.88
C ALA A 449 21.52 12.02 -19.09
N ALA A 450 21.33 11.35 -20.22
CA ALA A 450 20.69 11.97 -21.38
C ALA A 450 19.23 12.32 -21.04
N VAL A 451 18.73 13.44 -21.55
CA VAL A 451 17.34 13.87 -21.32
C VAL A 451 16.59 13.83 -22.65
N ASP A 452 15.51 13.05 -22.69
CA ASP A 452 14.58 13.00 -23.82
C ASP A 452 13.22 13.56 -23.42
N THR A 453 12.55 14.26 -24.32
CA THR A 453 11.16 14.68 -24.13
C THR A 453 10.19 13.57 -24.53
N LEU A 454 9.12 13.39 -23.74
CA LEU A 454 7.98 12.55 -24.05
C LEU A 454 6.80 13.42 -24.52
N PRO A 455 6.00 12.93 -25.49
CA PRO A 455 4.78 13.62 -25.89
C PRO A 455 3.76 13.63 -24.75
N VAL A 456 2.95 14.71 -24.68
CA VAL A 456 1.86 14.87 -23.73
C VAL A 456 0.52 14.82 -24.47
N PRO A 457 -0.23 13.70 -24.40
CA PRO A 457 -1.58 13.63 -24.94
C PRO A 457 -2.51 14.62 -24.25
N ARG A 458 -3.36 15.29 -25.03
CA ARG A 458 -4.47 16.06 -24.47
C ARG A 458 -5.61 15.12 -24.11
N VAL A 459 -5.90 15.02 -22.81
CA VAL A 459 -7.04 14.26 -22.30
C VAL A 459 -7.85 15.15 -21.35
N PRO A 460 -9.19 15.06 -21.38
CA PRO A 460 -10.03 15.79 -20.44
C PRO A 460 -9.84 15.23 -19.03
N SER A 461 -9.80 16.10 -18.03
CA SER A 461 -9.77 15.67 -16.63
C SER A 461 -11.19 15.37 -16.16
N ARG A 462 -11.48 14.12 -15.80
CA ARG A 462 -12.79 13.73 -15.26
C ARG A 462 -12.93 14.01 -13.77
N VAL A 463 -11.80 14.16 -13.08
CA VAL A 463 -11.71 14.52 -11.66
C VAL A 463 -10.85 15.76 -11.52
N ARG A 464 -11.33 16.77 -10.79
CA ARG A 464 -10.63 18.02 -10.56
C ARG A 464 -10.26 18.15 -9.09
N VAL A 465 -9.00 18.46 -8.81
CA VAL A 465 -8.56 18.84 -7.46
C VAL A 465 -9.02 20.27 -7.18
N THR A 466 -9.75 20.47 -6.08
CA THR A 466 -10.28 21.77 -5.64
C THR A 466 -9.67 22.26 -4.34
N GLY A 467 -8.95 21.40 -3.61
CA GLY A 467 -8.26 21.77 -2.39
C GLY A 467 -7.17 20.78 -2.00
N MET A 468 -6.17 21.28 -1.27
CA MET A 468 -5.09 20.46 -0.69
C MET A 468 -4.88 20.87 0.76
N ARG A 469 -4.74 19.89 1.65
CA ARG A 469 -4.49 20.12 3.08
C ARG A 469 -3.36 19.21 3.55
N PRO A 470 -2.17 19.76 3.90
CA PRO A 470 -1.06 18.96 4.39
C PRO A 470 -1.36 18.36 5.77
N LEU A 471 -0.59 17.34 6.16
CA LEU A 471 -0.45 16.94 7.56
C LEU A 471 0.17 18.12 8.32
N GLY A 472 -0.43 18.52 9.45
CA GLY A 472 0.07 19.65 10.26
C GLY A 472 1.47 19.42 10.85
N GLU A 473 1.88 20.30 11.77
CA GLU A 473 3.25 20.35 12.34
C GLU A 473 3.75 19.05 13.02
N THR A 474 2.88 18.05 13.26
CA THR A 474 3.26 16.70 13.72
C THR A 474 4.07 15.88 12.69
N ALA A 475 4.23 16.38 11.46
CA ALA A 475 4.99 15.76 10.38
C ALA A 475 6.52 15.96 10.47
N ALA A 476 7.10 15.90 11.68
CA ALA A 476 8.51 16.26 11.93
C ALA A 476 9.55 15.44 11.11
N ALA A 477 9.15 14.31 10.51
CA ALA A 477 9.82 13.67 9.37
C ALA A 477 8.82 12.73 8.67
N SER A 478 8.96 12.54 7.34
CA SER A 478 8.22 11.47 6.65
C SER A 478 8.55 10.12 7.29
N LEU A 479 7.52 9.43 7.78
CA LEU A 479 7.64 8.17 8.51
C LEU A 479 8.43 7.11 7.72
N VAL A 480 8.25 7.08 6.40
CA VAL A 480 8.92 6.16 5.47
C VAL A 480 10.43 6.42 5.37
N ALA A 481 10.85 7.69 5.40
CA ALA A 481 12.25 8.08 5.21
C ALA A 481 13.02 8.24 6.55
N ALA A 482 12.32 8.12 7.68
CA ALA A 482 12.88 8.37 9.00
C ALA A 482 13.90 7.28 9.40
N LYS A 483 15.11 7.70 9.78
CA LYS A 483 16.17 6.79 10.27
C LYS A 483 15.88 6.27 11.67
N ILE A 484 15.29 7.12 12.51
CA ILE A 484 14.83 6.81 13.86
C ILE A 484 13.32 7.05 13.87
N VAL A 485 12.55 6.13 14.44
CA VAL A 485 11.11 6.26 14.59
C VAL A 485 10.70 5.97 16.03
N ILE A 486 9.89 6.86 16.60
CA ILE A 486 9.25 6.66 17.90
C ILE A 486 7.82 6.18 17.67
N GLY A 487 7.56 4.93 18.06
CA GLY A 487 6.26 4.31 18.00
C GLY A 487 5.45 4.50 19.27
N VAL A 488 4.19 4.88 19.12
CA VAL A 488 3.28 5.13 20.24
C VAL A 488 2.14 4.10 20.23
N GLY A 489 1.94 3.42 21.36
CA GLY A 489 0.80 2.53 21.59
C GLY A 489 -0.25 3.12 22.52
N ARG A 490 -1.41 2.46 22.62
CA ARG A 490 -2.50 2.88 23.51
C ARG A 490 -2.08 3.02 24.97
N GLY A 491 -1.04 2.28 25.38
CA GLY A 491 -0.50 2.28 26.73
C GLY A 491 0.11 3.61 27.19
N ILE A 492 0.24 4.63 26.32
CA ILE A 492 0.63 5.97 26.77
C ILE A 492 -0.44 6.67 27.63
N GLY A 493 -1.68 6.17 27.60
CA GLY A 493 -2.75 6.60 28.50
C GLY A 493 -3.63 7.74 28.00
N GLY A 494 -3.20 8.53 27.00
CA GLY A 494 -4.02 9.62 26.47
C GLY A 494 -3.27 10.53 25.47
N PRO A 495 -4.01 11.37 24.70
CA PRO A 495 -3.39 12.34 23.80
C PRO A 495 -2.61 13.43 24.56
N ALA A 496 -2.89 13.64 25.84
CA ALA A 496 -2.16 14.56 26.71
C ALA A 496 -0.67 14.22 26.87
N ALA A 497 -0.27 12.97 26.64
CA ALA A 497 1.14 12.55 26.68
C ALA A 497 1.89 12.80 25.36
N LEU A 498 1.18 13.01 24.25
CA LEU A 498 1.78 13.16 22.93
C LEU A 498 2.73 14.37 22.81
N PRO A 499 2.43 15.57 23.34
CA PRO A 499 3.31 16.73 23.17
C PRO A 499 4.75 16.47 23.61
N ALA A 500 4.95 15.77 24.75
CA ALA A 500 6.29 15.44 25.24
C ALA A 500 7.02 14.43 24.33
N ILE A 501 6.30 13.46 23.78
CA ILE A 501 6.85 12.46 22.85
C ILE A 501 7.18 13.10 21.50
N VAL A 502 6.31 13.97 20.99
CA VAL A 502 6.51 14.72 19.74
C VAL A 502 7.74 15.62 19.86
N GLU A 503 7.90 16.32 20.99
CA GLU A 503 9.06 17.17 21.23
C GLU A 503 10.37 16.37 21.35
N LEU A 504 10.33 15.17 21.93
CA LEU A 504 11.48 14.26 21.88
C LEU A 504 11.81 13.83 20.44
N ALA A 505 10.80 13.42 19.67
CA ALA A 505 10.98 13.01 18.28
C ALA A 505 11.59 14.14 17.44
N ARG A 506 11.06 15.36 17.57
CA ARG A 506 11.56 16.57 16.91
C ARG A 506 13.03 16.83 17.22
N ARG A 507 13.42 16.77 18.51
CA ARG A 507 14.82 16.94 18.94
C ARG A 507 15.75 15.85 18.42
N LEU A 508 15.24 14.67 18.12
CA LEU A 508 16.01 13.55 17.55
C LEU A 508 16.00 13.55 16.00
N GLY A 509 15.19 14.40 15.36
CA GLY A 509 14.89 14.26 13.93
C GLY A 509 14.23 12.91 13.61
N ALA A 510 13.49 12.35 14.57
CA ALA A 510 12.82 11.06 14.44
C ALA A 510 11.40 11.22 13.89
N GLY A 511 10.96 10.23 13.11
CA GLY A 511 9.56 10.10 12.72
C GLY A 511 8.70 9.61 13.89
N ILE A 512 7.39 9.87 13.83
CA ILE A 512 6.42 9.38 14.81
C ILE A 512 5.53 8.33 14.14
N ALA A 513 5.43 7.18 14.78
CA ALA A 513 4.52 6.10 14.39
C ALA A 513 3.47 5.85 15.48
N ALA A 514 2.35 5.26 15.09
CA ALA A 514 1.24 4.93 15.96
C ALA A 514 0.72 3.52 15.68
N THR A 515 0.20 2.84 16.70
CA THR A 515 -0.64 1.65 16.49
C THR A 515 -1.99 2.04 15.91
N ARG A 516 -2.72 1.07 15.31
CA ARG A 516 -4.10 1.29 14.84
C ARG A 516 -5.00 1.86 15.95
N GLU A 517 -4.94 1.31 17.15
CA GLU A 517 -5.71 1.78 18.32
C GLU A 517 -5.49 3.26 18.66
N VAL A 518 -4.28 3.79 18.42
CA VAL A 518 -3.95 5.20 18.66
C VAL A 518 -4.59 6.10 17.60
N THR A 519 -4.53 5.69 16.33
CA THR A 519 -5.12 6.49 15.23
C THR A 519 -6.65 6.37 15.17
N ASP A 520 -7.22 5.20 15.47
CA ASP A 520 -8.67 4.98 15.61
C ASP A 520 -9.26 5.87 16.71
N ALA A 521 -8.50 6.11 17.78
CA ALA A 521 -8.89 7.02 18.84
C ALA A 521 -8.71 8.51 18.50
N GLY A 522 -8.26 8.84 17.29
CA GLY A 522 -8.02 10.21 16.83
C GLY A 522 -6.83 10.90 17.49
N TRP A 523 -5.92 10.16 18.14
CA TRP A 523 -4.77 10.75 18.83
C TRP A 523 -3.69 11.21 17.86
N LEU A 524 -3.48 10.46 16.78
CA LEU A 524 -2.57 10.79 15.67
C LEU A 524 -3.26 10.47 14.34
N PRO A 525 -2.92 11.18 13.25
CA PRO A 525 -3.45 10.89 11.91
C PRO A 525 -3.11 9.47 11.43
N LYS A 526 -3.94 8.93 10.53
CA LYS A 526 -3.77 7.60 9.92
C LYS A 526 -2.45 7.42 9.17
N GLN A 527 -1.86 8.49 8.67
CA GLN A 527 -0.55 8.48 8.02
C GLN A 527 0.60 8.14 8.99
N HIS A 528 0.36 8.17 10.31
CA HIS A 528 1.31 7.68 11.31
C HIS A 528 1.11 6.19 11.65
N GLN A 529 0.03 5.55 11.18
CA GLN A 529 -0.27 4.15 11.47
C GLN A 529 0.80 3.24 10.86
N VAL A 530 1.42 2.39 11.68
CA VAL A 530 2.30 1.31 11.22
C VAL A 530 1.61 -0.03 11.41
N GLY A 531 1.75 -0.93 10.44
CA GLY A 531 1.19 -2.27 10.52
C GLY A 531 0.48 -2.73 9.25
N LEU A 532 -0.30 -3.80 9.38
CA LEU A 532 -1.05 -4.46 8.33
C LEU A 532 -2.00 -3.52 7.60
N THR A 533 -2.66 -2.63 8.33
CA THR A 533 -3.58 -1.64 7.74
C THR A 533 -2.91 -0.27 7.63
N GLY A 534 -1.62 -0.16 7.96
CA GLY A 534 -0.85 1.08 7.99
C GLY A 534 0.28 1.08 6.97
N GLN A 535 1.36 1.77 7.32
CA GLN A 535 2.62 1.74 6.57
C GLN A 535 3.51 0.61 7.09
N ALA A 536 4.32 0.03 6.21
CA ALA A 536 5.52 -0.69 6.64
C ALA A 536 6.72 0.24 6.48
N ILE A 537 7.63 0.17 7.44
CA ILE A 537 8.81 1.01 7.52
C ILE A 537 10.05 0.19 7.85
N ALA A 538 11.22 0.69 7.47
CA ALA A 538 12.51 0.08 7.79
C ALA A 538 13.47 1.11 8.41
N PRO A 539 13.11 1.73 9.55
CA PRO A 539 14.04 2.60 10.24
C PRO A 539 15.24 1.79 10.74
N ARG A 540 16.40 2.45 10.87
CA ARG A 540 17.55 1.87 11.55
C ARG A 540 17.22 1.54 13.00
N LEU A 541 16.44 2.42 13.64
CA LEU A 541 16.01 2.28 15.03
C LEU A 541 14.52 2.60 15.19
N TYR A 542 13.76 1.66 15.71
CA TYR A 542 12.36 1.86 16.13
C TYR A 542 12.25 1.75 17.65
N VAL A 543 11.68 2.76 18.29
CA VAL A 543 11.45 2.78 19.75
C VAL A 543 9.96 2.66 20.04
N ALA A 544 9.51 1.49 20.46
CA ALA A 544 8.13 1.16 20.78
C ALA A 544 7.77 1.57 22.21
N LEU A 545 7.09 2.71 22.37
CA LEU A 545 6.62 3.22 23.66
C LEU A 545 5.20 2.71 23.96
N ALA A 546 5.09 1.87 24.98
CA ALA A 546 3.82 1.35 25.49
C ALA A 546 2.95 0.64 24.43
N ILE A 547 3.61 -0.08 23.52
CA ILE A 547 2.99 -0.94 22.50
C ILE A 547 2.87 -2.36 23.03
N SER A 548 1.71 -3.00 22.83
CA SER A 548 1.43 -4.37 23.28
C SER A 548 2.18 -5.43 22.47
N GLY A 549 2.34 -5.22 21.17
CA GLY A 549 2.98 -6.16 20.24
C GLY A 549 1.99 -7.02 19.44
N ALA A 550 0.80 -6.49 19.14
CA ALA A 550 -0.13 -7.10 18.20
C ALA A 550 0.57 -7.40 16.85
N MET A 551 0.30 -8.57 16.27
CA MET A 551 0.98 -9.01 15.05
C MET A 551 0.69 -8.07 13.87
N GLU A 552 -0.52 -7.52 13.85
CA GLU A 552 -0.99 -6.52 12.90
C GLU A 552 -0.16 -5.24 12.97
N HIS A 553 0.44 -4.87 14.11
CA HIS A 553 1.36 -3.73 14.19
C HIS A 553 2.76 -4.13 13.73
N VAL A 554 3.27 -5.24 14.28
CA VAL A 554 4.66 -5.64 14.13
C VAL A 554 5.01 -6.06 12.69
N VAL A 555 4.04 -6.51 11.90
CA VAL A 555 4.24 -6.76 10.45
C VAL A 555 4.78 -5.53 9.70
N GLY A 556 4.41 -4.32 10.14
CA GLY A 556 4.91 -3.08 9.56
C GLY A 556 6.37 -2.78 9.90
N LEU A 557 6.96 -3.49 10.88
CA LEU A 557 8.30 -3.26 11.41
C LEU A 557 9.30 -4.35 11.02
N ARG A 558 8.91 -5.27 10.13
CA ARG A 558 9.70 -6.47 9.83
C ARG A 558 11.12 -6.18 9.36
N ARG A 559 11.32 -5.11 8.57
CA ARG A 559 12.64 -4.68 8.10
C ARG A 559 13.30 -3.60 8.97
N ALA A 560 12.71 -3.23 10.10
CA ALA A 560 13.37 -2.33 11.04
C ALA A 560 14.67 -2.98 11.55
N GLY A 561 15.77 -2.20 11.54
CA GLY A 561 17.10 -2.66 11.92
C GLY A 561 17.15 -3.13 13.36
N THR A 562 16.96 -2.20 14.31
CA THR A 562 16.84 -2.49 15.74
C THR A 562 15.49 -2.01 16.27
N ILE A 563 14.78 -2.87 17.00
CA ILE A 563 13.55 -2.54 17.71
C ILE A 563 13.82 -2.51 19.22
N VAL A 564 13.57 -1.37 19.85
CA VAL A 564 13.59 -1.20 21.31
C VAL A 564 12.16 -1.12 21.82
N ALA A 565 11.76 -1.98 22.74
CA ALA A 565 10.43 -1.97 23.34
C ALA A 565 10.48 -1.48 24.79
N VAL A 566 9.60 -0.54 25.14
CA VAL A 566 9.41 -0.03 26.51
C VAL A 566 7.98 -0.34 26.94
N ASN A 567 7.81 -1.23 27.92
CA ASN A 567 6.48 -1.61 28.42
C ASN A 567 6.51 -1.94 29.92
N LYS A 568 5.53 -1.44 30.67
CA LYS A 568 5.38 -1.73 32.10
C LYS A 568 5.04 -3.20 32.40
N ASN A 569 4.42 -3.90 31.45
CA ASN A 569 4.05 -5.30 31.60
C ASN A 569 5.20 -6.20 31.11
N PRO A 570 5.95 -6.90 32.00
CA PRO A 570 7.05 -7.78 31.61
C PRO A 570 6.62 -8.95 30.70
N LYS A 571 5.32 -9.25 30.64
CA LYS A 571 4.75 -10.31 29.80
C LYS A 571 4.19 -9.78 28.47
N ALA A 572 4.42 -8.51 28.13
CA ALA A 572 3.92 -7.94 26.89
C ALA A 572 4.49 -8.69 25.66
N PRO A 573 3.64 -9.09 24.69
CA PRO A 573 4.09 -9.78 23.47
C PRO A 573 5.20 -9.05 22.70
N ILE A 574 5.23 -7.72 22.75
CA ILE A 574 6.23 -6.90 22.05
C ILE A 574 7.67 -7.30 22.37
N PHE A 575 7.97 -7.80 23.58
CA PHE A 575 9.34 -8.19 23.94
C PHE A 575 9.86 -9.38 23.14
N ARG A 576 8.98 -10.25 22.65
CA ARG A 576 9.37 -11.36 21.74
C ARG A 576 9.62 -10.88 20.31
N MET A 577 9.14 -9.70 19.98
CA MET A 577 9.22 -9.09 18.66
C MET A 577 10.21 -7.92 18.61
N ALA A 578 10.94 -7.68 19.70
CA ALA A 578 11.92 -6.61 19.83
C ALA A 578 13.32 -7.18 19.96
N ASP A 579 14.32 -6.38 19.58
CA ASP A 579 15.73 -6.72 19.77
C ASP A 579 16.14 -6.44 21.21
N LEU A 580 15.72 -5.28 21.75
CA LEU A 580 15.97 -4.85 23.12
C LEU A 580 14.65 -4.53 23.83
N GLY A 581 14.50 -4.93 25.09
CA GLY A 581 13.32 -4.68 25.91
C GLY A 581 13.65 -3.99 27.23
N ILE A 582 12.85 -2.98 27.61
CA ILE A 582 12.92 -2.30 28.90
C ILE A 582 11.57 -2.46 29.60
N VAL A 583 11.59 -3.09 30.78
CA VAL A 583 10.41 -3.18 31.64
C VAL A 583 10.38 -1.95 32.54
N ALA A 584 9.64 -0.93 32.12
CA ALA A 584 9.51 0.34 32.84
C ALA A 584 8.24 1.09 32.43
N ASP A 585 7.87 2.09 33.24
CA ASP A 585 6.97 3.15 32.79
C ASP A 585 7.70 4.03 31.76
N TYR A 586 7.12 4.17 30.57
CA TYR A 586 7.70 5.00 29.51
C TYR A 586 7.84 6.46 29.95
N ALA A 587 6.93 6.97 30.78
CA ALA A 587 6.94 8.37 31.22
C ALA A 587 8.14 8.68 32.10
N ALA A 588 8.53 7.73 32.98
CA ALA A 588 9.72 7.84 33.81
C ALA A 588 11.02 7.72 33.00
N LEU A 589 10.99 6.98 31.89
CA LEU A 589 12.14 6.80 31.01
C LEU A 589 12.34 7.94 30.00
N LEU A 590 11.24 8.59 29.58
CA LEU A 590 11.21 9.60 28.52
C LEU A 590 12.26 10.72 28.67
N PRO A 591 12.49 11.31 29.87
CA PRO A 591 13.51 12.35 30.05
C PRO A 591 14.95 11.89 29.78
N HIS A 592 15.20 10.58 29.88
CA HIS A 592 16.53 9.98 29.70
C HIS A 592 16.75 9.40 28.30
N LEU A 593 15.67 9.21 27.52
CA LEU A 593 15.76 8.62 26.18
C LEU A 593 16.52 9.50 25.19
N GLU A 594 16.42 10.83 25.28
CA GLU A 594 17.13 11.71 24.34
C GLU A 594 18.64 11.47 24.37
N ALA A 595 19.22 11.39 25.57
CA ALA A 595 20.64 11.11 25.76
C ALA A 595 21.00 9.72 25.22
N ALA A 596 20.18 8.71 25.53
CA ALA A 596 20.44 7.34 25.09
C ALA A 596 20.38 7.15 23.56
N LEU A 597 19.57 7.96 22.87
CA LEU A 597 19.31 7.83 21.43
C LEU A 597 20.19 8.75 20.57
N ARG A 598 20.88 9.75 21.16
CA ARG A 598 21.79 10.63 20.41
C ARG A 598 23.18 10.03 20.20
N GLY A 599 23.56 9.03 20.99
CA GLY A 599 24.91 8.48 21.05
C GLY A 599 25.73 9.25 22.06
#